data_AF-A0A2G9THW6-F1
#
_entry.id   AF-A0A2G9THW6-F1
#
_cell.length_a   1.000
_cell.length_b   1.000
_cell.length_c   1.000
_cell.angle_alpha   90.00
_cell.angle_beta   90.00
_cell.angle_gamma   90.00
#
_symmetry.space_group_name_H-M   'P 1'
#
loop_
_entity.id
_entity.type
_entity.pdbx_description
1 polymer ?
#
loop_
_entity_poly.entity_id
_entity_poly.type
_entity_poly.pdbx_seq_one_letter_code
_entity_poly.pdbx_strand_id
1 'polypeptide(L)'
;SPNKISGQKDLAALALSHQLPIPGEADFPLNNMYKAPANKQEEETMRAYLQQMRQELGVRLCELAFPDPSTKPSKWWLSFSRKRFMDKGLVSQGVIL
;
A
#
# COMPACT_ATOMS: atom_id res chain seq x y z
N SER A 1 22.22 0.80 1.98
CA SER A 1 21.58 -0.01 0.93
C SER A 1 20.24 -0.51 1.42
N PRO A 2 19.21 -0.59 0.57
CA PRO A 2 17.92 -1.17 0.94
C PRO A 2 18.12 -2.58 1.47
N ASN A 3 17.52 -2.91 2.61
CA ASN A 3 17.55 -4.24 3.20
C ASN A 3 16.15 -4.63 3.70
N LYS A 4 15.98 -5.91 4.04
CA LYS A 4 14.68 -6.44 4.45
C LYS A 4 14.10 -5.74 5.67
N ILE A 5 14.93 -5.43 6.67
CA ILE A 5 14.51 -4.79 7.93
C ILE A 5 14.01 -3.36 7.67
N SER A 6 14.74 -2.59 6.87
CA SER A 6 14.29 -1.23 6.50
C SER A 6 12.98 -1.30 5.72
N GLY A 7 12.87 -2.21 4.74
CA GLY A 7 11.64 -2.40 3.98
C GLY A 7 10.44 -2.78 4.84
N GLN A 8 10.61 -3.65 5.84
CA GLN A 8 9.54 -4.01 6.78
C GLN A 8 9.09 -2.81 7.61
N LYS A 9 10.03 -1.97 8.09
CA LYS A 9 9.70 -0.75 8.83
C LYS A 9 8.95 0.27 7.95
N ASP A 10 9.43 0.47 6.73
CA ASP A 10 8.82 1.40 5.78
C ASP A 10 7.39 0.95 5.42
N LEU A 11 7.18 -0.35 5.17
CA LEU A 11 5.85 -0.89 4.88
C LEU A 11 4.91 -0.87 6.11
N ALA A 12 5.45 -1.06 7.32
CA ALA A 12 4.66 -0.91 8.55
C ALA A 12 4.20 0.54 8.76
N ALA A 13 5.07 1.52 8.51
CA ALA A 13 4.72 2.94 8.55
C ALA A 13 3.67 3.29 7.47
N LEU A 14 3.88 2.83 6.23
CA LEU A 14 2.94 3.00 5.12
C LEU A 14 1.55 2.43 5.44
N ALA A 15 1.49 1.27 6.10
CA ALA A 15 0.22 0.65 6.45
C ALA A 15 -0.63 1.53 7.38
N LEU A 16 0.00 2.32 8.24
CA LEU A 16 -0.64 3.25 9.17
C LEU A 16 -0.92 4.64 8.57
N SER A 17 -0.45 4.92 7.35
CA SER A 17 -0.62 6.22 6.70
C SER A 17 -2.10 6.55 6.46
N HIS A 18 -2.48 7.76 6.90
CA HIS A 18 -3.80 8.36 6.66
C HIS A 18 -3.91 9.01 5.26
N GLN A 19 -2.81 9.16 4.54
CA GLN A 19 -2.79 9.69 3.17
C GLN A 19 -3.31 8.69 2.12
N LEU A 20 -3.51 7.42 2.49
CA LEU A 20 -4.05 6.41 1.60
C LEU A 20 -5.58 6.45 1.61
N PRO A 21 -6.19 6.85 0.49
CA PRO A 21 -7.60 7.16 0.45
C PRO A 21 -8.48 5.91 0.39
N ILE A 22 -9.75 6.07 0.75
CA ILE A 22 -10.79 5.05 0.68
C ILE A 22 -11.90 5.45 -0.31
N PRO A 23 -12.72 4.50 -0.80
CA PRO A 23 -13.89 4.83 -1.63
C PRO A 23 -14.74 5.96 -1.04
N GLY A 24 -15.09 6.94 -1.88
CA GLY A 24 -15.84 8.14 -1.51
C GLY A 24 -14.97 9.39 -1.32
N GLU A 25 -13.67 9.23 -1.03
CA GLU A 25 -12.76 10.38 -0.91
C GLU A 25 -12.34 10.90 -2.29
N ALA A 26 -12.12 12.21 -2.40
CA ALA A 26 -11.78 12.87 -3.66
C ALA A 26 -10.52 12.27 -4.33
N ASP A 27 -9.54 11.88 -3.51
CA ASP A 27 -8.27 11.34 -3.99
C ASP A 27 -8.31 9.84 -4.32
N PHE A 28 -9.44 9.15 -4.07
CA PHE A 28 -9.56 7.73 -4.40
C PHE A 28 -9.78 7.52 -5.92
N PRO A 29 -8.83 6.88 -6.63
CA PRO A 29 -8.79 6.86 -8.08
C PRO A 29 -9.86 5.98 -8.77
N LEU A 30 -10.62 5.20 -7.99
CA LEU A 30 -11.56 4.18 -8.47
C LEU A 30 -13.00 4.40 -7.95
N ASN A 31 -13.38 5.65 -7.64
CA ASN A 31 -14.72 5.99 -7.13
C ASN A 31 -15.88 5.55 -8.05
N ASN A 32 -15.66 5.45 -9.37
CA ASN A 32 -16.69 4.96 -10.29
C ASN A 32 -16.94 3.44 -10.20
N MET A 33 -16.06 2.69 -9.53
CA MET A 33 -16.13 1.23 -9.41
C MET A 33 -16.49 0.75 -8.00
N TYR A 34 -16.20 1.56 -6.97
CA TYR A 34 -16.40 1.20 -5.57
C TYR A 34 -17.36 2.16 -4.89
N LYS A 35 -18.19 1.63 -3.99
CA LYS A 35 -19.12 2.43 -3.20
C LYS A 35 -18.42 3.04 -1.99
N ALA A 36 -18.74 4.29 -1.71
CA ALA A 36 -18.41 4.93 -0.44
C ALA A 36 -19.10 4.21 0.73
N PRO A 37 -18.51 4.22 1.94
CA PRO A 37 -19.20 3.75 3.14
C PRO A 37 -20.48 4.56 3.38
N ALA A 38 -21.57 3.91 3.81
CA ALA A 38 -22.87 4.58 3.91
C ALA A 38 -22.98 5.51 5.14
N ASN A 39 -22.17 5.28 6.16
CA ASN A 39 -22.19 6.00 7.43
C ASN A 39 -20.80 5.94 8.11
N LYS A 40 -20.64 6.72 9.18
CA LYS A 40 -19.37 6.82 9.92
C LYS A 40 -18.87 5.47 10.47
N GLN A 41 -19.76 4.60 10.92
CA GLN A 41 -19.39 3.28 11.45
C GLN A 41 -18.81 2.37 10.35
N GLU A 42 -19.42 2.38 9.17
CA GLU A 42 -18.91 1.65 8.00
C GLU A 42 -17.58 2.25 7.51
N GLU A 43 -17.42 3.57 7.59
CA GLU A 43 -16.17 4.25 7.24
C GLU A 43 -15.02 3.78 8.15
N GLU A 44 -15.21 3.84 9.46
CA GLU A 44 -14.23 3.37 10.44
C GLU A 44 -13.88 1.89 10.24
N THR A 45 -14.90 1.06 9.99
CA THR A 45 -14.72 -0.37 9.70
C THR A 45 -13.92 -0.58 8.42
N MET A 46 -14.23 0.14 7.35
CA MET A 46 -13.52 0.06 6.07
C MET A 46 -12.06 0.48 6.21
N ARG A 47 -11.78 1.58 6.93
CA ARG A 47 -10.40 2.04 7.19
C ARG A 47 -9.61 1.01 7.98
N ALA A 48 -10.19 0.46 9.05
CA ALA A 48 -9.55 -0.58 9.86
C ALA A 48 -9.26 -1.84 9.03
N TYR A 49 -10.21 -2.28 8.21
CA TYR A 49 -10.05 -3.43 7.33
C TYR A 49 -8.95 -3.21 6.28
N LEU A 50 -8.96 -2.07 5.59
CA LEU A 50 -7.93 -1.72 4.61
C LEU A 50 -6.55 -1.58 5.26
N GLN A 51 -6.46 -1.04 6.49
CA GLN A 51 -5.22 -0.97 7.26
C GLN A 51 -4.70 -2.37 7.60
N GLN A 52 -5.55 -3.28 8.08
CA GLN A 52 -5.17 -4.65 8.37
C GLN A 52 -4.62 -5.36 7.13
N MET A 53 -5.29 -5.20 5.98
CA MET A 53 -4.80 -5.75 4.71
C MET A 53 -3.43 -5.19 4.34
N ARG A 54 -3.19 -3.89 4.52
CA ARG A 54 -1.89 -3.27 4.24
C ARG A 54 -0.78 -3.83 5.12
N GLN A 55 -1.04 -4.02 6.41
CA GLN A 55 -0.08 -4.60 7.35
C GLN A 55 0.31 -6.03 6.91
N GLU A 56 -0.68 -6.89 6.67
CA GLU A 56 -0.44 -8.29 6.31
C GLU A 56 0.25 -8.41 4.94
N LEU A 57 -0.21 -7.65 3.94
CA LEU A 57 0.39 -7.64 2.61
C LEU A 57 1.83 -7.09 2.63
N GLY A 58 2.10 -6.07 3.44
CA GLY A 58 3.43 -5.49 3.57
C GLY A 58 4.46 -6.51 4.09
N VAL A 59 4.10 -7.26 5.13
CA VAL A 59 4.95 -8.32 5.68
C VAL A 59 5.21 -9.40 4.63
N ARG A 60 4.16 -9.94 4.00
CA ARG A 60 4.29 -11.00 2.98
C ARG A 60 5.07 -10.54 1.74
N LEU A 61 4.89 -9.30 1.31
CA LEU A 61 5.62 -8.74 0.17
C LEU A 61 7.11 -8.62 0.46
N CYS A 62 7.50 -8.21 1.68
CA CYS A 62 8.90 -8.16 2.08
C CYS A 62 9.59 -9.53 2.03
N GLU A 63 8.89 -10.60 2.39
CA GLU A 63 9.41 -11.98 2.27
C GLU A 63 9.70 -12.35 0.81
N LEU A 64 8.83 -11.94 -0.12
CA LEU A 64 8.99 -12.23 -1.55
C LEU A 64 10.03 -11.33 -2.24
N ALA A 65 10.09 -10.05 -1.85
CA ALA A 65 11.02 -9.08 -2.40
C ALA A 65 12.46 -9.27 -1.90
N PHE A 66 12.64 -9.82 -0.69
CA PHE A 66 13.93 -10.13 -0.07
C PHE A 66 13.99 -11.62 0.32
N PRO A 67 14.11 -12.53 -0.67
CA PRO A 67 14.12 -13.97 -0.41
C PRO A 67 15.33 -14.40 0.44
N ASP A 68 16.47 -13.70 0.30
CA ASP A 68 17.60 -13.78 1.23
C ASP A 68 17.77 -12.43 1.94
N PRO A 69 17.55 -12.35 3.28
CA PRO A 69 17.66 -11.12 4.06
C PRO A 69 19.03 -10.44 4.03
N SER A 70 20.09 -11.18 3.73
CA SER A 70 21.47 -10.67 3.66
C SER A 70 21.80 -10.02 2.31
N THR A 71 20.91 -10.15 1.33
CA THR A 71 21.15 -9.73 -0.06
C THR A 71 20.32 -8.52 -0.46
N LYS A 72 20.58 -8.02 -1.67
CA LYS A 72 19.82 -6.95 -2.30
C LYS A 72 18.39 -7.42 -2.66
N PRO A 73 17.42 -6.50 -2.75
CA PRO A 73 16.07 -6.84 -3.19
C PRO A 73 16.06 -7.49 -4.58
N SER A 74 15.11 -8.41 -4.79
CA SER A 74 14.93 -9.13 -6.04
C SER A 74 14.63 -8.18 -7.21
N LYS A 75 15.49 -8.18 -8.23
CA LYS A 75 15.29 -7.39 -9.45
C LYS A 75 13.97 -7.71 -10.17
N TRP A 76 13.48 -8.94 -10.03
CA TRP A 76 12.25 -9.40 -10.66
C TRP A 76 11.02 -8.70 -10.07
N TRP A 77 11.02 -8.46 -8.77
CA TRP A 77 10.00 -7.63 -8.11
C TRP A 77 10.19 -6.14 -8.42
N LEU A 78 11.43 -5.63 -8.34
CA LEU A 78 11.70 -4.22 -8.59
C LEU A 78 11.41 -3.77 -10.03
N SER A 79 11.41 -4.69 -11.00
CA SER A 79 11.03 -4.41 -12.39
C SER A 79 9.60 -3.86 -12.55
N PHE A 80 8.75 -4.04 -11.53
CA PHE A 80 7.37 -3.53 -11.50
C PHE A 80 7.21 -2.21 -10.76
N SER A 81 8.24 -1.69 -10.08
CA SER A 81 8.15 -0.52 -9.18
C SER A 81 7.59 0.77 -9.82
N ARG A 82 7.77 0.94 -11.13
CA ARG A 82 7.25 2.11 -11.89
C ARG A 82 6.00 1.79 -12.72
N LYS A 83 5.52 0.54 -12.71
CA LYS A 83 4.34 0.13 -13.46
C LYS A 83 3.08 0.41 -12.63
N ARG A 84 2.06 1.00 -13.24
CA ARG A 84 0.78 1.31 -12.60
C ARG A 84 -0.28 0.35 -13.11
N PHE A 85 -1.01 -0.29 -12.20
CA PHE A 85 -2.15 -1.11 -12.56
C PHE A 85 -3.32 -0.20 -12.97
N MET A 86 -3.92 -0.45 -14.15
CA MET A 86 -5.00 0.36 -14.72
C MET A 86 -4.67 1.85 -14.89
N ASP A 87 -3.39 2.21 -15.00
CA ASP A 87 -2.90 3.59 -14.96
C ASP A 87 -3.33 4.38 -13.70
N LYS A 88 -3.77 3.70 -12.66
CA LYS A 88 -4.18 4.28 -11.37
C LYS A 88 -3.10 4.04 -10.30
N GLY A 89 -3.20 4.80 -9.23
CA GLY A 89 -2.35 4.66 -8.05
C GLY A 89 -3.06 5.33 -6.88
N LEU A 90 -2.95 4.70 -5.70
CA LEU A 90 -3.67 5.15 -4.50
C LEU A 90 -3.17 6.50 -3.99
N VAL A 91 -2.01 6.96 -4.46
CA VAL A 91 -1.45 8.24 -4.07
C VAL A 91 -1.01 8.98 -5.34
N SER A 92 -1.18 10.30 -5.34
CA SER A 92 -0.77 11.16 -6.44
C SER A 92 0.74 11.12 -6.64
N GLN A 93 1.18 11.37 -7.88
CA GLN A 93 2.61 11.35 -8.20
C GLN A 93 3.33 12.46 -7.43
N GLY A 94 4.44 12.11 -6.77
CA GLY A 94 5.26 13.04 -6.00
C GLY A 94 4.96 13.09 -4.50
N VAL A 95 3.89 12.43 -4.04
CA VAL A 95 3.67 12.26 -2.60
C VAL A 95 4.63 11.21 -2.06
N ILE A 96 5.38 11.60 -1.03
CA ILE A 96 6.23 10.72 -0.24
C ILE A 96 5.38 10.25 0.95
N LEU A 97 5.22 8.94 1.06
CA LEU A 97 4.49 8.26 2.13
C LEU A 97 5.44 7.89 3.28
#